data_AF-A0A7V2SBX8-F1
#
_entry.id   AF-A0A7V2SBX8-F1
#
_cell.length_a   1.000
_cell.length_b   1.000
_cell.length_c   1.000
_cell.angle_alpha   90.00
_cell.angle_beta   90.00
_cell.angle_gamma   90.00
#
_symmetry.space_group_name_H-M   'P 1'
#
loop_
_entity.id
_entity.type
_entity.pdbx_description
1 polymer ?
#
loop_
_entity_poly.entity_id
_entity_poly.type
_entity_poly.pdbx_seq_one_letter_code
_entity_poly.pdbx_strand_id
1 'polypeptide(L)'
;MKNVELELQLEVWKDLAVSNQMLIGAATDALGISSECSMDEIKDAIIKAKNHSNQADSSIDKIKKETQKAIDEVETRMATVEQQRDEALATAQAAEKAQQAAENRINAGREANALALKKIQLQIVEKDKALKQINKILADTPENVVKKLKTLKKQKIDESNARKKAEDEARKQKLDKQKTEQELKEMKESVKLFSGLVEQIKELKSFSESQYDQLKELIEDTSSLKKVPKLDEELLEGIEKLAASSDKDANQSSNKTDSGKGKKKTVRKKTRKK
;
A
#
# COMPACT_ATOMS: atom_id res chain seq x y z
N MET A 1 -150.10 26.85 7.98
CA MET A 1 -148.90 27.38 7.27
C MET A 1 -148.03 28.28 8.15
N LYS A 2 -148.57 29.23 8.93
CA LYS A 2 -147.75 30.11 9.80
C LYS A 2 -147.03 29.41 10.98
N ASN A 3 -147.58 28.33 11.55
CA ASN A 3 -146.95 27.60 12.66
C ASN A 3 -145.76 26.71 12.22
N VAL A 4 -145.82 26.12 11.03
CA VAL A 4 -144.75 25.23 10.51
C VAL A 4 -143.49 26.05 10.20
N GLU A 5 -143.65 27.25 9.65
CA GLU A 5 -142.55 28.19 9.41
C GLU A 5 -141.90 28.66 10.73
N LEU A 6 -142.71 28.90 11.77
CA LEU A 6 -142.22 29.28 13.10
C LEU A 6 -141.43 28.14 13.77
N GLU A 7 -141.92 26.91 13.67
CA GLU A 7 -141.22 25.71 14.18
C GLU A 7 -139.89 25.48 13.47
N LEU A 8 -139.85 25.61 12.14
CA LEU A 8 -138.63 25.51 11.35
C LEU A 8 -137.62 26.60 11.73
N GLN A 9 -138.08 27.84 11.90
CA GLN A 9 -137.22 28.93 12.38
C GLN A 9 -136.65 28.59 13.77
N LEU A 10 -137.47 28.13 14.71
CA LEU A 10 -137.02 27.75 16.05
C LEU A 10 -136.00 26.61 16.03
N GLU A 11 -136.15 25.63 15.15
CA GLU A 11 -135.18 24.55 14.96
C GLU A 11 -133.83 25.08 14.44
N VAL A 12 -133.87 25.96 13.43
CA VAL A 12 -132.66 26.65 12.93
C VAL A 12 -131.99 27.49 14.01
N TRP A 13 -132.76 28.19 14.85
CA TRP A 13 -132.20 28.96 15.98
C TRP A 13 -131.59 28.06 17.05
N LYS A 14 -132.18 26.89 17.32
CA LYS A 14 -131.64 25.89 18.25
C LYS A 14 -130.33 25.32 17.72
N ASP A 15 -130.28 24.90 16.46
CA ASP A 15 -129.07 24.36 15.84
C ASP A 15 -127.96 25.40 15.77
N LEU A 16 -128.29 26.65 15.46
CA LEU A 16 -127.35 27.76 15.50
C LEU A 16 -126.83 28.00 16.92
N ALA A 17 -127.69 27.95 17.93
CA ALA A 17 -127.29 28.11 19.33
C ALA A 17 -126.39 26.97 19.79
N VAL A 18 -126.70 25.71 19.45
CA VAL A 18 -125.86 24.54 19.75
C VAL A 18 -124.51 24.64 19.05
N SER A 19 -124.49 24.99 17.76
CA SER A 19 -123.25 25.18 17.00
C SER A 19 -122.39 26.30 17.61
N ASN A 20 -122.98 27.40 18.05
CA ASN A 20 -122.26 28.49 18.70
C ASN A 20 -121.72 28.07 20.07
N GLN A 21 -122.48 27.32 20.87
CA GLN A 21 -122.01 26.77 22.14
C GLN A 21 -120.85 25.79 21.94
N MET A 22 -120.92 24.92 20.93
CA MET A 22 -119.82 24.02 20.58
C MET A 22 -118.57 24.78 20.12
N LEU A 23 -118.74 25.84 19.32
CA LEU A 23 -117.62 26.68 18.86
C LEU A 23 -116.97 27.44 20.01
N ILE A 24 -117.77 28.01 20.92
CA ILE A 24 -117.26 28.67 22.12
C ILE A 24 -116.54 27.65 23.01
N GLY A 25 -117.12 26.48 23.24
CA GLY A 25 -116.50 25.39 24.01
C GLY A 25 -115.15 24.94 23.44
N ALA A 26 -115.07 24.72 22.12
CA ALA A 26 -113.81 24.37 21.46
C ALA A 26 -112.77 25.50 21.53
N ALA A 27 -113.20 26.77 21.45
CA ALA A 27 -112.31 27.92 21.60
C ALA A 27 -111.81 28.08 23.05
N THR A 28 -112.68 27.87 24.05
CA THR A 28 -112.30 27.92 25.46
C THR A 28 -111.36 26.77 25.83
N ASP A 29 -111.58 25.57 25.31
CA ASP A 29 -110.69 24.42 25.49
C ASP A 29 -109.31 24.67 24.85
N ALA A 30 -109.28 25.21 23.62
CA ALA A 30 -108.03 25.51 22.92
C ALA A 30 -107.21 26.63 23.59
N LEU A 31 -107.88 27.61 24.20
CA LEU A 31 -107.26 28.72 24.91
C LEU A 31 -107.00 28.42 26.41
N GLY A 32 -107.52 27.31 26.92
CA GLY A 32 -107.38 26.89 28.31
C GLY A 32 -108.17 27.75 29.31
N ILE A 33 -109.37 28.19 28.95
CA ILE A 33 -110.20 29.13 29.74
C ILE A 33 -111.53 28.45 30.10
N SER A 34 -112.19 28.89 31.17
CA SER A 34 -113.47 28.34 31.63
C SER A 34 -114.60 28.48 30.60
N SER A 35 -115.55 27.54 30.62
CA SER A 35 -116.73 27.52 29.75
C SER A 35 -117.75 28.64 30.05
N GLU A 36 -117.66 29.28 31.21
CA GLU A 36 -118.50 30.41 31.64
C GLU A 36 -117.80 31.77 31.44
N CYS A 37 -117.13 31.94 30.30
CA CYS A 37 -116.41 33.18 30.00
C CYS A 37 -117.25 34.22 29.27
N SER A 38 -116.96 35.49 29.56
CA SER A 38 -117.52 36.61 28.81
C SER A 38 -116.89 36.72 27.42
N MET A 39 -117.60 37.35 26.49
CA MET A 39 -117.08 37.61 25.14
C MET A 39 -115.78 38.44 25.16
N ASP A 40 -115.60 39.30 26.17
CA ASP A 40 -114.40 40.12 26.32
C ASP A 40 -113.21 39.29 26.84
N GLU A 41 -113.44 38.32 27.72
CA GLU A 41 -112.40 37.36 28.14
C GLU A 41 -111.91 36.48 26.99
N ILE A 42 -112.82 36.03 26.12
CA ILE A 42 -112.47 35.27 24.91
C ILE A 42 -111.63 36.13 23.94
N LYS A 43 -112.01 37.40 23.73
CA LYS A 43 -111.24 38.33 22.88
C LYS A 43 -109.85 38.58 23.46
N ASP A 44 -109.75 38.87 24.76
CA ASP A 44 -108.47 39.12 25.43
C ASP A 44 -107.54 37.91 25.36
N ALA A 45 -108.09 36.71 25.51
CA ALA A 45 -107.38 35.46 25.36
C ALA A 45 -106.84 35.22 23.96
N ILE A 46 -107.67 35.47 22.94
CA ILE A 46 -107.25 35.37 21.54
C ILE A 46 -106.15 36.39 21.24
N ILE A 47 -106.26 37.62 21.77
CA ILE A 47 -105.22 38.66 21.62
C ILE A 47 -103.93 38.22 22.31
N LYS A 48 -103.99 37.68 23.54
CA LYS A 48 -102.83 37.15 24.26
C LYS A 48 -102.18 35.99 23.51
N ALA A 49 -102.97 35.02 23.02
CA ALA A 49 -102.47 33.89 22.25
C ALA A 49 -101.82 34.33 20.94
N LYS A 50 -102.43 35.28 20.22
CA LYS A 50 -101.86 35.88 19.00
C LYS A 50 -100.54 36.60 19.28
N ASN A 51 -100.47 37.40 20.34
CA ASN A 51 -99.25 38.10 20.74
C ASN A 51 -98.15 37.11 21.16
N HIS A 52 -98.51 36.06 21.88
CA HIS A 52 -97.59 34.99 22.26
C HIS A 52 -97.06 34.25 21.03
N SER A 53 -97.93 33.89 20.07
CA SER A 53 -97.52 33.29 18.80
C SER A 53 -96.55 34.18 18.04
N ASN A 54 -96.88 35.47 17.86
CA ASN A 54 -96.01 36.43 17.19
C ASN A 54 -94.66 36.59 17.89
N GLN A 55 -94.65 36.57 19.23
CA GLN A 55 -93.42 36.63 20.03
C GLN A 55 -92.58 35.35 19.88
N ALA A 56 -93.23 34.18 19.89
CA ALA A 56 -92.59 32.89 19.68
C ALA A 56 -91.98 32.80 18.28
N ASP A 57 -92.72 33.18 17.23
CA ASP A 57 -92.23 33.23 15.85
C ASP A 57 -91.03 34.17 15.72
N SER A 58 -91.11 35.37 16.31
CA SER A 58 -89.97 36.30 16.35
C SER A 58 -88.75 35.72 17.08
N SER A 59 -88.96 34.98 18.17
CA SER A 59 -87.88 34.30 18.89
C SER A 59 -87.27 33.16 18.08
N ILE A 60 -88.10 32.36 17.41
CA ILE A 60 -87.66 31.26 16.54
C ILE A 60 -86.81 31.82 15.39
N ASP A 61 -87.23 32.91 14.76
CA ASP A 61 -86.46 33.54 13.69
C ASP A 61 -85.12 34.10 14.17
N LYS A 62 -85.07 34.67 15.38
CA LYS A 62 -83.80 35.11 16.00
C LYS A 62 -82.88 33.92 16.25
N ILE A 63 -83.39 32.86 16.89
CA ILE A 63 -82.62 31.65 17.19
C ILE A 63 -82.12 30.99 15.89
N LYS A 64 -82.96 30.90 14.85
CA LYS A 64 -82.56 30.37 13.54
C LYS A 64 -81.42 31.18 12.92
N LYS A 65 -81.48 32.51 13.00
CA LYS A 65 -80.40 33.37 12.48
C LYS A 65 -79.11 33.22 13.30
N GLU A 66 -79.21 33.14 14.63
CA GLU A 66 -78.04 32.96 15.50
C GLU A 66 -77.41 31.58 15.33
N THR A 67 -78.21 30.53 15.23
CA THR A 67 -77.73 29.16 14.98
C THR A 67 -77.10 29.03 13.59
N GLN A 68 -77.68 29.64 12.55
CA GLN A 68 -77.06 29.64 11.23
C GLN A 68 -75.70 30.35 11.24
N LYS A 69 -75.59 31.52 11.89
CA LYS A 69 -74.31 32.21 12.06
C LYS A 69 -73.28 31.34 12.80
N ALA A 70 -73.70 30.65 13.86
CA ALA A 70 -72.82 29.76 14.60
C ALA A 70 -72.35 28.56 13.76
N ILE A 71 -73.22 28.01 12.90
CA ILE A 71 -72.86 26.94 11.96
C ILE A 71 -71.83 27.46 10.95
N ASP A 72 -72.08 28.61 10.32
CA ASP A 72 -71.15 29.21 9.35
C ASP A 72 -69.77 29.51 9.98
N GLU A 73 -69.76 29.99 11.22
CA GLU A 73 -68.52 30.22 12.00
C GLU A 73 -67.79 28.92 12.32
N VAL A 74 -68.50 27.83 12.63
CA VAL A 74 -67.88 26.53 12.89
C VAL A 74 -67.33 25.92 11.60
N GLU A 75 -68.06 25.99 10.49
CA GLU A 75 -67.62 25.48 9.18
C GLU A 75 -66.35 26.20 8.70
N THR A 76 -66.33 27.52 8.81
CA THR A 76 -65.13 28.31 8.46
C THR A 76 -63.93 27.96 9.35
N ARG A 77 -64.15 27.79 10.67
CA ARG A 77 -63.08 27.34 11.58
C ARG A 77 -62.60 25.93 11.23
N MET A 78 -63.50 24.99 10.94
CA MET A 78 -63.13 23.64 10.55
C MET A 78 -62.27 23.63 9.27
N ALA A 79 -62.67 24.39 8.24
CA ALA A 79 -61.88 24.51 7.01
C ALA A 79 -60.46 25.05 7.29
N THR A 80 -60.34 26.07 8.15
CA THR A 80 -59.01 26.61 8.53
C THR A 80 -58.17 25.60 9.31
N VAL A 81 -58.78 24.83 10.21
CA VAL A 81 -58.08 23.80 11.00
C VAL A 81 -57.62 22.64 10.11
N GLU A 82 -58.44 22.20 9.16
CA GLU A 82 -58.06 21.16 8.21
C GLU A 82 -56.89 21.61 7.33
N GLN A 83 -56.92 22.83 6.82
CA GLN A 83 -55.80 23.38 6.06
C GLN A 83 -54.52 23.43 6.90
N GLN A 84 -54.60 23.95 8.13
CA GLN A 84 -53.45 24.00 9.04
C GLN A 84 -52.92 22.60 9.40
N ARG A 85 -53.82 21.61 9.57
CA ARG A 85 -53.45 20.23 9.82
C ARG A 85 -52.67 19.65 8.63
N ASP A 86 -53.14 19.88 7.41
CA ASP A 86 -52.50 19.35 6.21
C ASP A 86 -51.12 20.00 5.99
N GLU A 87 -50.99 21.31 6.24
CA GLU A 87 -49.70 22.01 6.25
C GLU A 87 -48.76 21.48 7.35
N ALA A 88 -49.27 21.24 8.56
CA ALA A 88 -48.50 20.66 9.67
C ALA A 88 -48.05 19.22 9.36
N LEU A 89 -48.89 18.41 8.71
CA LEU A 89 -48.52 17.06 8.28
C LEU A 89 -47.45 17.08 7.19
N ALA A 90 -47.57 17.99 6.21
CA ALA A 90 -46.58 18.14 5.16
C ALA A 90 -45.22 18.57 5.72
N THR A 91 -45.20 19.52 6.66
CA THR A 91 -43.96 19.97 7.31
C THR A 91 -43.35 18.88 8.18
N ALA A 92 -44.17 18.12 8.93
CA ALA A 92 -43.69 16.98 9.72
C ALA A 92 -43.05 15.89 8.84
N GLN A 93 -43.68 15.52 7.72
CA GLN A 93 -43.12 14.55 6.78
C GLN A 93 -41.81 15.04 6.13
N ALA A 94 -41.72 16.33 5.80
CA ALA A 94 -40.50 16.92 5.27
C ALA A 94 -39.37 16.90 6.31
N ALA A 95 -39.69 17.22 7.57
CA ALA A 95 -38.73 17.18 8.68
C ALA A 95 -38.24 15.75 8.95
N GLU A 96 -39.12 14.75 8.92
CA GLU A 96 -38.75 13.34 9.10
C GLU A 96 -37.79 12.86 7.99
N LYS A 97 -38.10 13.18 6.73
CA LYS A 97 -37.20 12.86 5.60
C LYS A 97 -35.84 13.55 5.74
N ALA A 98 -35.82 14.81 6.17
CA ALA A 98 -34.58 15.54 6.41
C ALA A 98 -33.77 14.93 7.55
N GLN A 99 -34.42 14.50 8.62
CA GLN A 99 -33.78 13.81 9.75
C GLN A 99 -33.17 12.48 9.30
N GLN A 100 -33.93 11.62 8.61
CA GLN A 100 -33.43 10.35 8.09
C GLN A 100 -32.23 10.56 7.15
N ALA A 101 -32.29 11.56 6.28
CA ALA A 101 -31.17 11.91 5.40
C ALA A 101 -29.92 12.38 6.19
N ALA A 102 -30.11 13.17 7.25
CA ALA A 102 -29.02 13.62 8.11
C ALA A 102 -28.40 12.46 8.90
N GLU A 103 -29.20 11.57 9.46
CA GLU A 103 -28.75 10.37 10.18
C GLU A 103 -27.95 9.44 9.25
N ASN A 104 -28.44 9.20 8.04
CA ASN A 104 -27.73 8.40 7.03
C ASN A 104 -26.37 9.02 6.68
N ARG A 105 -26.30 10.35 6.53
CA ARG A 105 -25.03 11.06 6.27
C ARG A 105 -24.07 10.96 7.45
N ILE A 106 -24.56 11.08 8.69
CA ILE A 106 -23.74 10.95 9.90
C ILE A 106 -23.19 9.52 10.00
N ASN A 107 -24.02 8.51 9.78
CA ASN A 107 -23.61 7.11 9.85
C ASN A 107 -22.56 6.78 8.78
N ALA A 108 -22.81 7.16 7.52
CA ALA A 108 -21.84 7.02 6.44
C ALA A 108 -20.52 7.76 6.74
N GLY A 109 -20.59 8.97 7.30
CA GLY A 109 -19.42 9.74 7.73
C GLY A 109 -18.64 9.07 8.86
N ARG A 110 -19.32 8.49 9.85
CA ARG A 110 -18.70 7.73 10.95
C ARG A 110 -17.98 6.49 10.43
N GLU A 111 -18.61 5.73 9.55
CA GLU A 111 -18.01 4.54 8.94
C GLU A 111 -16.77 4.89 8.10
N ALA A 112 -16.88 5.89 7.21
CA ALA A 112 -15.77 6.38 6.42
C ALA A 112 -14.59 6.86 7.29
N ASN A 113 -14.88 7.62 8.34
CA ASN A 113 -13.87 8.07 9.30
C ASN A 113 -13.22 6.90 10.06
N ALA A 114 -14.01 5.91 10.49
CA ALA A 114 -13.47 4.73 11.18
C ALA A 114 -12.52 3.93 10.28
N LEU A 115 -12.87 3.77 8.99
CA LEU A 115 -11.99 3.12 7.99
C LEU A 115 -10.72 3.93 7.75
N ALA A 116 -10.82 5.25 7.63
CA ALA A 116 -9.67 6.14 7.47
C ALA A 116 -8.73 6.06 8.67
N LEU A 117 -9.27 6.09 9.90
CA LEU A 117 -8.49 5.95 11.13
C LEU A 117 -7.79 4.59 11.22
N LYS A 118 -8.48 3.49 10.89
CA LYS A 118 -7.86 2.16 10.81
C LYS A 118 -6.70 2.13 9.82
N LYS A 119 -6.87 2.72 8.63
CA LYS A 119 -5.81 2.81 7.62
C LYS A 119 -4.61 3.61 8.10
N ILE A 120 -4.85 4.78 8.71
CA ILE A 120 -3.78 5.62 9.29
C ILE A 120 -3.05 4.84 10.39
N GLN A 121 -3.77 4.12 11.25
CA GLN A 121 -3.16 3.34 12.33
C GLN A 121 -2.30 2.18 11.80
N LEU A 122 -2.75 1.50 10.74
CA LEU A 122 -1.92 0.52 10.05
C LEU A 122 -0.64 1.14 9.47
N GLN A 123 -0.76 2.31 8.83
CA GLN A 123 0.39 3.04 8.30
C GLN A 123 1.36 3.46 9.41
N ILE A 124 0.87 3.90 10.57
CA ILE A 124 1.71 4.23 11.74
C ILE A 124 2.47 2.99 12.20
N VAL A 125 1.79 1.84 12.36
CA VAL A 125 2.41 0.58 12.77
C VAL A 125 3.49 0.13 11.77
N GLU A 126 3.22 0.25 10.46
CA GLU A 126 4.22 -0.05 9.41
C GLU A 126 5.43 0.89 9.48
N LYS A 127 5.18 2.20 9.66
CA LYS A 127 6.24 3.20 9.78
C LYS A 127 7.07 2.98 11.05
N ASP A 128 6.46 2.62 12.18
CA ASP A 128 7.17 2.27 13.40
C ASP A 128 8.03 1.01 13.24
N LYS A 129 7.52 -0.02 12.56
CA LYS A 129 8.32 -1.21 12.20
C LYS A 129 9.49 -0.82 11.31
N ALA A 130 9.26 0.00 10.28
CA ALA A 130 10.30 0.49 9.40
C ALA A 130 11.35 1.32 10.16
N LEU A 131 10.94 2.20 11.06
CA LEU A 131 11.85 2.98 11.91
C LEU A 131 12.67 2.09 12.84
N LYS A 132 12.07 1.06 13.45
CA LYS A 132 12.80 0.07 14.25
C LYS A 132 13.82 -0.70 13.41
N GLN A 133 13.46 -1.06 12.19
CA GLN A 133 14.36 -1.76 11.27
C GLN A 133 15.48 -0.84 10.77
N ILE A 134 15.17 0.41 10.42
CA ILE A 134 16.15 1.44 10.10
C ILE A 134 17.08 1.64 11.28
N ASN A 135 16.57 1.79 12.51
CA ASN A 135 17.38 1.89 13.71
C ASN A 135 18.24 0.65 13.92
N LYS A 136 17.75 -0.56 13.64
CA LYS A 136 18.56 -1.79 13.72
C LYS A 136 19.67 -1.82 12.66
N ILE A 137 19.41 -1.34 11.44
CA ILE A 137 20.38 -1.29 10.35
C ILE A 137 21.41 -0.17 10.57
N LEU A 138 20.95 1.00 11.04
CA LEU A 138 21.80 2.15 11.37
C LEU A 138 22.53 1.98 12.70
N ALA A 139 22.04 1.10 13.58
CA ALA A 139 22.77 0.63 14.76
C ALA A 139 23.89 -0.34 14.34
N ASP A 140 24.82 0.15 13.53
CA ASP A 140 26.21 -0.08 13.87
C ASP A 140 26.41 0.62 15.22
N THR A 141 26.21 -0.11 16.32
CA THR A 141 26.53 0.40 17.64
C THR A 141 27.98 0.90 17.63
N PRO A 142 28.36 1.88 18.47
CA PRO A 142 29.75 2.31 18.59
C PRO A 142 30.70 1.12 18.73
N GLU A 143 30.23 0.07 19.40
CA GLU A 143 30.92 -1.21 19.54
C GLU A 143 31.10 -1.98 18.22
N ASN A 144 30.10 -2.02 17.33
CA ASN A 144 30.20 -2.65 16.01
C ASN A 144 31.11 -1.87 15.06
N VAL A 145 31.06 -0.53 15.10
CA VAL A 145 32.00 0.34 14.38
C VAL A 145 33.44 0.09 14.86
N VAL A 146 33.64 0.04 16.18
CA VAL A 146 34.95 -0.27 16.78
C VAL A 146 35.43 -1.67 16.39
N LYS A 147 34.55 -2.68 16.36
CA LYS A 147 34.89 -4.04 15.87
C LYS A 147 35.32 -4.01 14.41
N LYS A 148 34.58 -3.34 13.52
CA LYS A 148 34.94 -3.17 12.11
C LYS A 148 36.27 -2.44 11.94
N LEU A 149 36.50 -1.36 12.69
CA LEU A 149 37.77 -0.63 12.69
C LEU A 149 38.95 -1.49 13.16
N LYS A 150 38.76 -2.31 14.20
CA LYS A 150 39.79 -3.26 14.66
C LYS A 150 40.11 -4.30 13.59
N THR A 151 39.09 -4.87 12.92
CA THR A 151 39.29 -5.81 11.82
C THR A 151 40.03 -5.17 10.64
N LEU A 152 39.65 -3.97 10.23
CA LEU A 152 40.33 -3.23 9.16
C LEU A 152 41.78 -2.91 9.53
N LYS A 153 42.03 -2.50 10.78
CA LYS A 153 43.40 -2.24 11.27
C LYS A 153 44.25 -3.51 11.23
N LYS A 154 43.69 -4.66 11.65
CA LYS A 154 44.36 -5.95 11.58
C LYS A 154 44.68 -6.34 10.14
N GLN A 155 43.69 -6.29 9.24
CA GLN A 155 43.88 -6.57 7.81
C GLN A 155 44.98 -5.70 7.18
N LYS A 156 45.03 -4.41 7.52
CA LYS A 156 46.09 -3.50 7.03
C LYS A 156 47.48 -3.89 7.53
N ILE A 157 47.60 -4.34 8.78
CA ILE A 157 48.87 -4.82 9.33
C ILE A 157 49.28 -6.13 8.64
N ASP A 158 48.35 -7.06 8.49
CA ASP A 158 48.60 -8.35 7.86
C ASP A 158 49.00 -8.17 6.39
N GLU A 159 48.35 -7.28 5.64
CA GLU A 159 48.71 -6.93 4.27
C GLU A 159 50.11 -6.29 4.18
N SER A 160 50.42 -5.34 5.08
CA SER A 160 51.75 -4.71 5.15
C SER A 160 52.85 -5.75 5.42
N ASN A 161 52.61 -6.68 6.34
CA ASN A 161 53.54 -7.77 6.65
C ASN A 161 53.71 -8.73 5.47
N ALA A 162 52.61 -9.07 4.78
CA ALA A 162 52.67 -9.90 3.58
C ALA A 162 53.48 -9.23 2.46
N ARG A 163 53.30 -7.91 2.25
CA ARG A 163 54.11 -7.15 1.28
C ARG A 163 55.60 -7.17 1.63
N LYS A 164 55.95 -6.94 2.90
CA LYS A 164 57.35 -7.01 3.35
C LYS A 164 57.96 -8.39 3.12
N LYS A 165 57.24 -9.46 3.49
CA LYS A 165 57.69 -10.84 3.25
C LYS A 165 57.91 -11.12 1.76
N ALA A 166 56.97 -10.70 0.91
CA ALA A 166 57.10 -10.86 -0.54
C ALA A 166 58.29 -10.06 -1.10
N GLU A 167 58.56 -8.85 -0.59
CA GLU A 167 59.72 -8.05 -0.97
C GLU A 167 61.05 -8.71 -0.54
N ASP A 168 61.11 -9.24 0.68
CA ASP A 168 62.28 -9.94 1.20
C ASP A 168 62.56 -11.24 0.43
N GLU A 169 61.51 -12.02 0.13
CA GLU A 169 61.60 -13.21 -0.72
C GLU A 169 62.07 -12.86 -2.14
N ALA A 170 61.54 -11.79 -2.74
CA ALA A 170 61.96 -11.35 -4.06
C ALA A 170 63.43 -10.87 -4.07
N ARG A 171 63.90 -10.21 -3.00
CA ARG A 171 65.32 -9.84 -2.84
C ARG A 171 66.20 -11.06 -2.71
N LYS A 172 65.80 -12.03 -1.89
CA LYS A 172 66.53 -13.29 -1.71
C LYS A 172 66.61 -14.07 -3.02
N GLN A 173 65.51 -14.21 -3.74
CA GLN A 173 65.49 -14.86 -5.05
C GLN A 173 66.41 -14.18 -6.07
N LYS A 174 66.51 -12.84 -6.05
CA LYS A 174 67.47 -12.12 -6.92
C LYS A 174 68.92 -12.44 -6.58
N LEU A 175 69.25 -12.50 -5.28
CA LEU A 175 70.60 -12.86 -4.84
C LEU A 175 70.93 -14.31 -5.18
N ASP A 176 70.01 -15.24 -4.93
CA ASP A 176 70.20 -16.66 -5.25
C ASP A 176 70.29 -16.87 -6.76
N LYS A 177 69.51 -16.13 -7.56
CA LYS A 177 69.63 -16.12 -9.02
C LYS A 177 71.00 -15.60 -9.47
N GLN A 178 71.51 -14.51 -8.89
CA GLN A 178 72.84 -14.01 -9.22
C GLN A 178 73.94 -15.01 -8.88
N LYS A 179 73.86 -15.67 -7.71
CA LYS A 179 74.82 -16.71 -7.31
C LYS A 179 74.79 -17.91 -8.24
N THR A 180 73.61 -18.44 -8.52
CA THR A 180 73.46 -19.58 -9.45
C THR A 180 73.89 -19.24 -10.87
N GLU A 181 73.64 -18.01 -11.35
CA GLU A 181 74.18 -17.55 -12.64
C GLU A 181 75.71 -17.43 -12.65
N GLN A 182 76.34 -17.04 -11.53
CA GLN A 182 77.80 -17.02 -11.39
C GLN A 182 78.37 -18.43 -11.38
N GLU A 183 77.84 -19.34 -10.55
CA GLU A 183 78.23 -20.75 -10.49
C GLU A 183 78.08 -21.43 -11.86
N LEU A 184 77.01 -21.13 -12.60
CA LEU A 184 76.80 -21.67 -13.94
C LEU A 184 77.86 -21.16 -14.93
N LYS A 185 78.30 -19.90 -14.82
CA LYS A 185 79.41 -19.37 -15.65
C LYS A 185 80.73 -20.06 -15.32
N GLU A 186 81.07 -20.21 -14.04
CA GLU A 186 82.29 -20.90 -13.59
C GLU A 186 82.30 -22.37 -14.04
N MET A 187 81.15 -23.06 -13.95
CA MET A 187 81.00 -24.43 -14.44
C MET A 187 81.16 -24.50 -15.97
N LYS A 188 80.62 -23.54 -16.73
CA LYS A 188 80.81 -23.49 -18.19
C LYS A 188 82.27 -23.27 -18.56
N GLU A 189 82.98 -22.40 -17.85
CA GLU A 189 84.42 -22.18 -18.03
C GLU A 189 85.22 -23.46 -17.73
N SER A 190 84.88 -24.17 -16.65
CA SER A 190 85.49 -25.45 -16.29
C SER A 190 85.25 -26.52 -17.36
N VAL A 191 84.04 -26.61 -17.92
CA VAL A 191 83.71 -27.54 -19.01
C VAL A 191 84.55 -27.24 -20.27
N LYS A 192 84.81 -25.97 -20.59
CA LYS A 192 85.70 -25.59 -21.71
C LYS A 192 87.15 -25.98 -21.46
N LEU A 193 87.64 -25.85 -20.24
CA LEU A 193 88.96 -26.35 -19.88
C LEU A 193 89.03 -27.87 -20.01
N PHE A 194 87.99 -28.58 -19.57
CA PHE A 194 87.92 -30.03 -19.72
C PHE A 194 87.89 -30.44 -21.20
N SER A 195 87.18 -29.76 -22.10
CA SER A 195 87.21 -30.10 -23.53
C SER A 195 88.61 -29.94 -24.15
N GLY A 196 89.34 -28.88 -23.80
CA GLY A 196 90.73 -28.74 -24.23
C GLY A 196 91.64 -29.84 -23.68
N LEU A 197 91.38 -30.30 -22.45
CA LEU A 197 92.09 -31.45 -21.88
C LEU A 197 91.73 -32.76 -22.59
N VAL A 198 90.48 -32.95 -23.01
CA VAL A 198 90.05 -34.12 -23.80
C VAL A 198 90.81 -34.18 -25.12
N GLU A 199 90.98 -33.06 -25.82
CA GLU A 199 91.79 -32.99 -27.04
C GLU A 199 93.24 -33.41 -26.78
N GLN A 200 93.87 -32.88 -25.72
CA GLN A 200 95.22 -33.26 -25.32
C GLN A 200 95.35 -34.75 -24.96
N ILE A 201 94.35 -35.32 -24.29
CA ILE A 201 94.34 -36.76 -23.95
C ILE A 201 94.20 -37.62 -25.23
N LYS A 202 93.37 -37.21 -26.19
CA LYS A 202 93.24 -37.89 -27.50
C LYS A 202 94.56 -37.83 -28.28
N GLU A 203 95.22 -36.67 -28.31
CA GLU A 203 96.54 -36.51 -28.94
C GLU A 203 97.62 -37.35 -28.25
N LEU A 204 97.66 -37.34 -26.92
CA LEU A 204 98.62 -38.14 -26.15
C LEU A 204 98.40 -39.64 -26.36
N LYS A 205 97.15 -40.09 -26.48
CA LYS A 205 96.82 -41.48 -26.82
C LYS A 205 97.35 -41.84 -28.20
N SER A 206 97.07 -41.02 -29.22
CA SER A 206 97.57 -41.21 -30.58
C SER A 206 99.10 -41.27 -30.63
N PHE A 207 99.78 -40.37 -29.91
CA PHE A 207 101.23 -40.40 -29.76
C PHE A 207 101.72 -41.69 -29.07
N SER A 208 101.06 -42.11 -27.98
CA SER A 208 101.41 -43.32 -27.23
C SER A 208 101.17 -44.60 -28.03
N GLU A 209 100.11 -44.65 -28.85
CA GLU A 209 99.83 -45.74 -29.78
C GLU A 209 100.87 -45.81 -30.90
N SER A 210 101.25 -44.67 -31.48
CA SER A 210 102.35 -44.58 -32.46
C SER A 210 103.69 -45.05 -31.88
N GLN A 211 104.03 -44.65 -30.65
CA GLN A 211 105.22 -45.15 -29.95
C GLN A 211 105.12 -46.63 -29.62
N TYR A 212 103.94 -47.13 -29.22
CA TYR A 212 103.69 -48.55 -28.98
C TYR A 212 103.91 -49.37 -30.26
N ASP A 213 103.42 -48.91 -31.41
CA ASP A 213 103.60 -49.57 -32.70
C ASP A 213 105.09 -49.59 -33.12
N GLN A 214 105.81 -48.48 -32.93
CA GLN A 214 107.27 -48.42 -33.15
C GLN A 214 108.02 -49.39 -32.24
N LEU A 215 107.70 -49.44 -30.94
CA LEU A 215 108.36 -50.34 -29.99
C LEU A 215 108.02 -51.82 -30.23
N LYS A 216 106.83 -52.12 -30.74
CA LYS A 216 106.40 -53.46 -31.09
C LYS A 216 107.19 -54.05 -32.27
N GLU A 217 107.70 -53.22 -33.18
CA GLU A 217 108.57 -53.64 -34.29
C GLU A 217 110.02 -53.90 -33.86
N LEU A 218 110.46 -53.33 -32.72
CA LEU A 218 111.85 -53.32 -32.27
C LEU A 218 112.16 -54.33 -31.14
N ILE A 219 111.17 -55.03 -30.60
CA ILE A 219 111.33 -55.91 -29.42
C ILE A 219 110.92 -57.36 -29.78
N GLU A 220 111.81 -58.33 -29.55
CA GLU A 220 111.58 -59.76 -29.83
C GLU A 220 110.60 -60.44 -28.85
N ASP A 221 110.46 -59.93 -27.61
CA ASP A 221 109.55 -60.48 -26.59
C ASP A 221 108.34 -59.56 -26.34
N THR A 222 107.34 -59.71 -27.20
CA THR A 222 106.08 -58.95 -27.20
C THR A 222 105.22 -59.15 -25.94
N SER A 223 105.56 -60.12 -25.07
CA SER A 223 104.81 -60.39 -23.84
C SER A 223 105.04 -59.35 -22.72
N SER A 224 106.12 -58.57 -22.82
CA SER A 224 106.50 -57.53 -21.86
C SER A 224 105.85 -56.16 -22.14
N LEU A 225 105.29 -55.95 -23.35
CA LEU A 225 104.64 -54.71 -23.79
C LEU A 225 103.21 -54.60 -23.26
N LYS A 226 103.00 -53.77 -22.23
CA LYS A 226 101.66 -53.43 -21.76
C LYS A 226 100.94 -52.55 -22.79
N LYS A 227 99.76 -52.99 -23.25
CA LYS A 227 98.93 -52.23 -24.20
C LYS A 227 98.49 -50.89 -23.60
N VAL A 228 98.33 -49.89 -24.47
CA VAL A 228 97.74 -48.60 -24.11
C VAL A 228 96.33 -48.83 -23.54
N PRO A 229 95.98 -48.24 -22.38
CA PRO A 229 94.64 -48.37 -21.79
C PRO A 229 93.53 -47.89 -22.73
N LYS A 230 92.39 -48.58 -22.74
CA LYS A 230 91.21 -48.17 -23.51
C LYS A 230 90.61 -46.90 -22.89
N LEU A 231 90.30 -45.93 -23.75
CA LEU A 231 89.60 -44.71 -23.35
C LEU A 231 88.09 -44.95 -23.31
N ASP A 232 87.43 -44.31 -22.34
CA ASP A 232 85.97 -44.26 -22.23
C ASP A 232 85.43 -43.19 -23.20
N GLU A 233 85.13 -43.63 -24.41
CA GLU A 233 84.72 -42.76 -25.52
C GLU A 233 83.35 -42.11 -25.27
N GLU A 234 82.45 -42.78 -24.52
CA GLU A 234 81.13 -42.22 -24.18
C GLU A 234 81.25 -41.03 -23.23
N LEU A 235 82.12 -41.13 -22.23
CA LEU A 235 82.36 -40.06 -21.27
C LEU A 235 83.02 -38.84 -21.93
N LEU A 236 83.98 -39.06 -22.83
CA LEU A 236 84.64 -37.98 -23.56
C LEU A 236 83.71 -37.27 -24.55
N GLU A 237 82.90 -38.03 -25.29
CA GLU A 237 81.87 -37.43 -26.14
C GLU A 237 80.83 -36.64 -25.34
N GLY A 238 80.51 -37.09 -24.12
CA GLY A 238 79.62 -36.37 -23.20
C GLY A 238 80.17 -34.99 -22.81
N ILE A 239 81.47 -34.90 -22.52
CA ILE A 239 82.16 -33.64 -22.20
C ILE A 239 82.20 -32.71 -23.41
N GLU A 240 82.49 -33.23 -24.61
CA GLU A 240 82.51 -32.45 -25.85
C GLU A 240 81.12 -31.93 -26.24
N LYS A 241 80.08 -32.76 -26.09
CA LYS A 241 78.67 -32.33 -26.31
C LYS A 241 78.25 -31.26 -25.31
N LEU A 242 78.65 -31.37 -24.04
CA LEU A 242 78.40 -30.36 -23.02
C LEU A 242 79.13 -29.05 -23.32
N ALA A 243 80.39 -29.11 -23.74
CA ALA A 243 81.17 -27.95 -24.17
C ALA A 243 80.55 -27.26 -25.40
N ALA A 244 80.15 -28.03 -26.43
CA ALA A 244 79.51 -27.49 -27.63
C ALA A 244 78.14 -26.86 -27.35
N SER A 245 77.41 -27.36 -26.33
CA SER A 245 76.15 -26.76 -25.87
C SER A 245 76.37 -25.47 -25.06
N SER A 246 77.49 -25.38 -24.32
CA SER A 246 77.83 -24.21 -23.50
C SER A 246 78.06 -22.94 -24.33
N ASP A 247 78.48 -23.08 -25.60
CA ASP A 247 78.66 -21.97 -26.55
C ASP A 247 77.36 -21.52 -27.23
N LYS A 248 76.35 -22.40 -27.35
CA LYS A 248 75.05 -22.04 -27.98
C LYS A 248 74.17 -21.19 -27.07
N ASP A 249 74.27 -21.34 -25.75
CA ASP A 249 73.45 -20.60 -24.79
C ASP A 249 73.91 -19.15 -24.54
N ALA A 250 75.11 -18.77 -24.97
CA ALA A 250 75.58 -17.39 -24.84
C ALA A 250 74.84 -16.40 -25.77
N ASN A 251 74.14 -16.89 -26.80
CA ASN A 251 73.58 -16.07 -27.87
C ASN A 251 72.04 -16.00 -27.92
N GLN A 252 71.33 -16.41 -26.85
CA GLN A 252 69.86 -16.34 -26.77
C GLN A 252 69.29 -15.49 -25.62
N SER A 253 70.12 -14.72 -24.89
CA SER A 253 69.63 -13.84 -23.81
C SER A 253 69.07 -12.48 -24.28
N SER A 254 69.04 -12.22 -25.59
CA SER A 254 68.70 -10.90 -26.15
C SER A 254 67.55 -10.91 -27.17
N ASN A 255 66.49 -11.71 -27.00
CA ASN A 255 65.22 -11.38 -27.67
C ASN A 255 63.98 -12.03 -27.04
N LYS A 256 63.27 -11.27 -26.20
CA LYS A 256 61.81 -11.37 -26.09
C LYS A 256 61.22 -10.06 -25.59
N THR A 257 60.84 -9.23 -26.55
CA THR A 257 59.94 -8.10 -26.42
C THR A 257 58.48 -8.58 -26.23
N ASP A 258 57.77 -7.78 -25.44
CA ASP A 258 56.37 -7.35 -25.63
C ASP A 258 55.22 -8.37 -25.51
N SER A 259 54.39 -8.19 -24.48
CA SER A 259 52.93 -8.04 -24.65
C SER A 259 52.26 -7.74 -23.30
N GLY A 260 51.52 -6.64 -23.22
CA GLY A 260 50.66 -6.38 -22.05
C GLY A 260 50.16 -4.96 -21.78
N LYS A 261 50.12 -4.05 -22.76
CA LYS A 261 49.42 -2.75 -22.62
C LYS A 261 47.90 -2.94 -22.72
N GLY A 262 47.25 -3.30 -21.62
CA GLY A 262 45.80 -3.27 -21.47
C GLY A 262 45.28 -1.88 -21.08
N LYS A 263 45.03 -1.01 -22.07
CA LYS A 263 44.20 0.21 -21.90
C LYS A 263 42.76 -0.21 -21.59
N LYS A 264 42.26 0.02 -20.37
CA LYS A 264 40.82 -0.03 -20.07
C LYS A 264 40.25 1.39 -19.96
N LYS A 265 39.38 1.69 -20.92
CA LYS A 265 38.64 2.94 -21.12
C LYS A 265 37.84 3.34 -19.88
N THR A 266 37.97 4.61 -19.50
CA THR A 266 37.04 5.38 -18.69
C THR A 266 35.71 5.57 -19.44
N VAL A 267 34.61 5.06 -18.89
CA VAL A 267 33.26 5.43 -19.31
C VAL A 267 32.70 6.40 -18.28
N ARG A 268 32.76 7.70 -18.61
CA ARG A 268 31.93 8.74 -18.00
C ARG A 268 30.49 8.55 -18.50
N LYS A 269 29.54 8.25 -17.61
CA LYS A 269 28.11 8.42 -17.89
C LYS A 269 27.62 9.63 -17.11
N LYS A 270 27.47 10.77 -17.80
CA LYS A 270 26.75 11.96 -17.34
C LYS A 270 25.26 11.78 -17.68
N THR A 271 24.43 11.90 -16.65
CA THR A 271 23.11 12.58 -16.59
C THR A 271 22.16 12.49 -17.79
N ARG A 272 20.93 12.00 -17.53
CA ARG A 272 19.72 12.64 -18.08
C ARG A 272 18.51 12.45 -17.15
N LYS A 273 17.90 13.59 -16.83
CA LYS A 273 16.62 13.83 -16.16
C LYS A 273 15.49 12.90 -16.61
N LYS A 274 14.64 12.49 -15.67
CA LYS A 274 13.23 12.87 -15.63
C LYS A 274 12.86 13.19 -14.19
#